data_AF-A0A532EUY6-F1
#
_entry.id   AF-A0A532EUY6-F1
#
_cell.length_a   1.000
_cell.length_b   1.000
_cell.length_c   1.000
_cell.angle_alpha   90.00
_cell.angle_beta   90.00
_cell.angle_gamma   90.00
#
_symmetry.space_group_name_H-M   'P 1'
#
loop_
_entity.id
_entity.type
_entity.pdbx_description
1 polymer ?
#
loop_
_entity_poly.entity_id
_entity_poly.type
_entity_poly.pdbx_seq_one_letter_code
_entity_poly.pdbx_strand_id
1 'polypeptide(L)'
;MATPRDEWPTDTEFEQRLKQSWSVEFGDRRQAFGWIGYRLDATSWRRRLQSCLLTPSEVLEGETAWRRFDDPFARATDHADSMEGDVESE
;
A
#
# COMPACT_ATOMS: atom_id res chain seq x y z
N MET A 1 3.33 -10.52 -3.19
CA MET A 1 2.89 -11.92 -2.97
C MET A 1 2.17 -11.99 -1.64
N ALA A 2 1.08 -12.75 -1.51
CA ALA A 2 0.40 -12.92 -0.22
C ALA A 2 1.17 -13.93 0.65
N THR A 3 1.22 -13.73 1.97
CA THR A 3 1.90 -14.62 2.91
C THR A 3 1.16 -15.97 2.98
N PRO A 4 1.85 -17.12 2.82
CA PRO A 4 1.26 -18.45 2.97
C PRO A 4 0.54 -18.63 4.32
N ARG A 5 -0.55 -19.41 4.34
CA ARG A 5 -1.44 -19.50 5.51
C ARG A 5 -0.80 -20.20 6.71
N ASP A 6 0.13 -21.11 6.44
CA ASP A 6 0.93 -21.81 7.44
C ASP A 6 1.95 -20.90 8.15
N GLU A 7 2.28 -19.76 7.56
CA GLU A 7 3.14 -18.73 8.18
C GLU A 7 2.33 -17.69 8.98
N TRP A 8 0.99 -17.80 9.02
CA TRP A 8 0.17 -16.84 9.74
C TRP A 8 0.31 -17.00 11.25
N PRO A 9 0.21 -15.89 12.01
CA PRO A 9 0.04 -15.98 13.46
C PRO A 9 -1.19 -16.83 13.81
N THR A 10 -1.01 -17.81 14.69
CA THR A 10 -2.06 -18.77 15.10
C THR A 10 -2.91 -18.28 16.27
N ASP A 11 -2.65 -17.07 16.78
CA ASP A 11 -3.43 -16.51 17.88
C ASP A 11 -4.85 -16.10 17.45
N THR A 12 -5.82 -16.33 18.34
CA THR A 12 -7.24 -16.10 18.08
C THR A 12 -7.54 -14.60 17.88
N GLU A 13 -6.80 -13.70 18.52
CA GLU A 13 -7.00 -12.26 18.31
C GLU A 13 -6.60 -11.82 16.90
N PHE A 14 -5.56 -12.43 16.32
CA PHE A 14 -5.15 -12.14 14.94
C PHE A 14 -6.27 -12.50 13.96
N GLU A 15 -6.84 -13.69 14.08
CA GLU A 15 -7.94 -14.11 13.21
C GLU A 15 -9.17 -13.20 13.35
N GLN A 16 -9.51 -12.79 14.57
CA GLN A 16 -10.64 -11.89 14.80
C GLN A 16 -10.41 -10.53 14.14
N ARG A 17 -9.22 -9.95 14.28
CA ARG A 17 -8.86 -8.68 13.63
C ARG A 17 -8.89 -8.81 12.12
N LEU A 18 -8.33 -9.89 11.57
CA LEU A 18 -8.32 -10.15 10.14
C LEU A 18 -9.75 -10.22 9.57
N LYS A 19 -10.63 -10.99 10.22
CA LYS A 19 -12.04 -11.12 9.82
C LYS A 19 -12.79 -9.78 9.88
N GLN A 20 -12.51 -8.94 10.88
CA GLN A 20 -13.14 -7.62 11.01
C GLN A 20 -12.72 -6.65 9.90
N SER A 21 -11.50 -6.77 9.38
CA SER A 21 -10.97 -5.88 8.34
C SER A 21 -11.01 -6.46 6.93
N TRP A 22 -11.63 -7.63 6.72
CA TRP A 22 -11.66 -8.32 5.43
C TRP A 22 -12.68 -7.68 4.47
N SER A 23 -12.24 -7.29 3.28
CA SER A 23 -13.09 -6.86 2.16
C SER A 23 -13.33 -8.02 1.19
N VAL A 24 -14.54 -8.08 0.62
CA VAL A 24 -14.88 -9.09 -0.42
C VAL A 24 -14.06 -8.84 -1.70
N GLU A 25 -13.88 -7.58 -2.06
CA GLU A 25 -13.23 -7.15 -3.28
C GLU A 25 -11.70 -7.17 -3.17
N PHE A 26 -11.17 -6.83 -1.98
CA PHE A 26 -9.74 -6.59 -1.80
C PHE A 26 -9.06 -7.48 -0.75
N GLY A 27 -9.80 -8.35 -0.08
CA GLY A 27 -9.26 -9.23 0.96
C GLY A 27 -8.79 -8.44 2.18
N ASP A 28 -7.59 -8.73 2.64
CA ASP A 28 -6.93 -8.10 3.79
C ASP A 28 -6.03 -6.90 3.41
N ARG A 29 -6.04 -6.48 2.14
CA ARG A 29 -5.22 -5.36 1.67
C ARG A 29 -5.54 -4.10 2.47
N ARG A 30 -4.53 -3.60 3.18
CA ARG A 30 -4.61 -2.39 3.98
C ARG A 30 -3.34 -1.57 3.82
N GLN A 31 -3.51 -0.26 3.67
CA GLN A 31 -2.40 0.68 3.70
C GLN A 31 -2.53 1.55 4.95
N ALA A 32 -1.43 1.72 5.67
CA ALA A 32 -1.33 2.62 6.81
C ALA A 32 -0.14 3.54 6.58
N PHE A 33 -0.37 4.84 6.67
CA PHE A 33 0.65 5.83 6.50
C PHE A 33 0.92 6.50 7.85
N GLY A 34 2.18 6.55 8.25
CA GLY A 34 2.66 7.28 9.42
C GLY A 34 3.36 8.56 8.98
N TRP A 35 2.98 9.70 9.56
CA TRP A 35 3.68 10.96 9.33
C TRP A 35 4.20 11.51 10.65
N ILE A 36 5.41 12.06 10.61
CA ILE A 36 6.04 12.74 11.73
C ILE A 36 6.42 14.13 11.23
N GLY A 37 5.95 15.18 11.90
CA GLY A 37 6.21 16.55 11.49
C GLY A 37 5.75 17.59 12.50
N TYR A 38 6.38 18.75 12.49
CA TYR A 38 6.01 19.89 13.32
C TYR A 38 4.92 20.72 12.65
N ARG A 39 3.84 21.04 13.38
CA ARG A 39 2.67 21.78 12.86
C ARG A 39 2.04 21.17 11.59
N LEU A 40 1.99 19.85 11.52
CA LEU A 40 1.41 19.13 10.38
C LEU A 40 -0.12 19.30 10.34
N ASP A 41 -0.64 19.79 9.21
CA ASP A 41 -2.08 19.82 8.94
C ASP A 41 -2.53 18.45 8.43
N ALA A 42 -2.90 17.57 9.37
CA ALA A 42 -3.33 16.21 9.07
C ALA A 42 -4.55 16.16 8.14
N THR A 43 -5.43 17.16 8.20
CA THR A 43 -6.64 17.21 7.38
C THR A 43 -6.32 17.51 5.93
N SER A 44 -5.43 18.47 5.69
CA SER A 44 -4.95 18.80 4.34
C SER A 44 -4.23 17.61 3.70
N TRP A 45 -3.37 16.93 4.45
CA TRP A 45 -2.68 15.72 3.97
C TRP A 45 -3.64 14.59 3.63
N ARG A 46 -4.60 14.28 4.50
CA ARG A 46 -5.63 13.27 4.21
C ARG A 46 -6.40 13.59 2.93
N ARG A 47 -6.79 14.86 2.75
CA ARG A 47 -7.53 15.29 1.55
C ARG A 47 -6.73 15.07 0.27
N ARG A 48 -5.44 15.41 0.29
CA ARG A 48 -4.54 15.19 -0.85
C ARG A 48 -4.37 13.71 -1.20
N LEU A 49 -4.28 12.84 -0.20
CA LEU A 49 -4.17 11.40 -0.44
C LEU A 49 -5.49 10.80 -0.93
N GLN A 50 -6.61 11.26 -0.39
CA GLN A 50 -7.94 10.85 -0.85
C GLN A 50 -8.16 11.23 -2.31
N SER A 51 -7.63 12.36 -2.78
CA SER A 51 -7.71 12.74 -4.20
C SER A 51 -6.85 11.87 -5.11
N CYS A 52 -5.93 11.06 -4.58
CA CYS A 52 -5.14 10.11 -5.35
C CYS A 52 -5.78 8.71 -5.40
N LEU A 53 -6.92 8.49 -4.74
CA LEU A 53 -7.60 7.21 -4.81
C LEU A 53 -8.23 7.01 -6.18
N LEU A 54 -8.14 5.78 -6.69
CA LEU A 54 -8.84 5.38 -7.89
C LEU A 54 -10.34 5.52 -7.71
N THR A 55 -11.00 6.05 -8.72
CA THR A 55 -12.45 6.02 -8.86
C THR A 55 -12.92 4.58 -9.11
N PRO A 56 -14.20 4.25 -8.84
CA PRO A 56 -14.72 2.91 -9.11
C PRO A 56 -14.55 2.45 -10.56
N SER A 57 -14.64 3.36 -11.53
CA SER A 57 -14.37 3.07 -12.94
C SER A 57 -12.91 2.72 -13.19
N GLU A 58 -11.97 3.48 -12.63
CA GLU A 58 -10.54 3.21 -12.80
C GLU A 58 -10.15 1.88 -12.14
N VAL A 59 -10.75 1.53 -10.99
CA VAL A 59 -10.53 0.21 -10.36
C VAL A 59 -10.86 -0.94 -11.32
N LEU A 60 -11.90 -0.80 -12.15
CA LEU A 60 -12.30 -1.83 -13.11
C LEU A 60 -11.35 -1.95 -14.32
N GLU A 61 -10.56 -0.91 -14.62
CA GLU A 61 -9.57 -0.95 -15.71
C GLU A 61 -8.38 -1.87 -15.38
N GLY A 62 -8.14 -2.10 -14.10
CA GLY A 62 -7.13 -3.02 -13.59
C GLY A 62 -5.68 -2.54 -13.72
N GLU A 63 -4.77 -3.30 -13.12
CA GLU A 63 -3.36 -2.94 -12.93
C GLU A 63 -2.64 -2.52 -14.21
N THR A 64 -2.91 -3.21 -15.34
CA THR A 64 -2.28 -2.90 -16.62
C THR A 64 -2.61 -1.49 -17.11
N ALA A 65 -3.83 -1.00 -16.85
CA ALA A 65 -4.22 0.37 -17.17
C ALA A 65 -3.60 1.35 -16.18
N TRP A 66 -3.60 1.03 -14.88
CA TRP A 66 -3.07 1.92 -13.83
C TRP A 66 -1.59 2.27 -14.02
N ARG A 67 -0.80 1.36 -14.60
CA ARG A 67 0.62 1.61 -14.96
C ARG A 67 0.82 2.78 -15.93
N ARG A 68 -0.24 3.27 -16.56
CA ARG A 68 -0.22 4.44 -17.46
C ARG A 68 -0.62 5.74 -16.78
N PHE A 69 -1.11 5.69 -15.54
CA PHE A 69 -1.41 6.89 -14.78
C PHE A 69 -0.11 7.60 -14.39
N ASP A 70 -0.19 8.93 -14.30
CA ASP A 70 0.94 9.72 -13.84
C ASP A 70 1.31 9.31 -12.41
N ASP A 71 2.53 8.85 -12.21
CA ASP A 71 3.07 8.54 -10.89
C ASP A 71 3.84 9.76 -10.35
N PRO A 72 3.26 10.53 -9.40
CA PRO A 72 3.91 11.70 -8.82
C PRO A 72 5.13 11.34 -7.95
N PHE A 73 5.34 10.05 -7.66
CA PHE A 73 6.47 9.53 -6.89
C PHE A 73 7.55 8.86 -7.75
N ALA A 74 7.36 8.76 -9.07
CA ALA A 74 8.29 8.05 -9.97
C ALA A 74 9.77 8.46 -9.79
N ARG A 75 10.02 9.76 -9.57
CA ARG A 75 11.38 10.29 -9.34
C ARG A 75 11.99 9.87 -8.00
N ALA A 76 11.17 9.65 -6.98
CA ALA A 76 11.62 9.24 -5.66
C ALA A 76 11.86 7.72 -5.58
N THR A 77 11.11 6.94 -6.37
CA THR A 77 11.24 5.48 -6.44
C THR A 77 12.33 5.00 -7.41
N ASP A 78 12.78 5.84 -8.35
CA ASP A 78 13.92 5.55 -9.26
C ASP A 78 15.21 5.15 -8.50
N HIS A 79 15.40 5.69 -7.29
CA HIS A 79 16.54 5.37 -6.43
C HIS A 79 16.34 4.10 -5.57
N ALA A 80 15.12 3.61 -5.42
CA ALA A 80 14.83 2.42 -4.63
C ALA A 80 15.16 1.13 -5.41
N ASP A 81 14.86 1.09 -6.72
CA ASP A 81 15.22 -0.03 -7.61
C ASP A 81 16.74 -0.10 -7.88
N SER A 82 17.49 0.97 -7.57
CA SER A 82 18.95 0.99 -7.68
C SER A 82 19.66 0.20 -6.55
N MET A 83 18.94 -0.24 -5.51
CA MET A 83 19.49 -0.98 -4.37
C MET A 83 19.37 -2.51 -4.48
N GLU A 84 18.91 -3.05 -5.61
CA GLU A 84 18.92 -4.51 -5.85
C GLU A 84 20.31 -5.04 -6.28
N GLY A 85 21.34 -4.19 -6.37
CA GLY A 85 22.68 -4.54 -6.87
C GLY A 85 23.78 -4.83 -5.84
N ASP A 86 23.62 -4.46 -4.57
CA ASP A 86 24.71 -4.55 -3.57
C ASP A 86 24.39 -5.52 -2.42
N VAL A 87 23.95 -6.74 -2.76
CA VAL A 87 23.93 -7.86 -1.81
C VAL A 87 24.68 -9.06 -2.41
N GLU A 88 25.98 -8.88 -2.67
CA GLU A 88 26.91 -10.01 -2.77
C GLU A 88 28.32 -9.59 -2.30
N SER A 89 28.85 -10.38 -1.35
CA SER A 89 30.24 -10.46 -0.87
C SER A 89 30.63 -9.59 0.35
N GLU A 90 30.46 -10.14 1.55
CA GLU A 90 31.57 -10.56 2.43
C GLU A 90 31.07 -11.51 3.54
#